data_AF-A0A7X8D644-F1
#
_entry.id   AF-A0A7X8D644-F1
#
_cell.length_a   1.000
_cell.length_b   1.000
_cell.length_c   1.000
_cell.angle_alpha   90.00
_cell.angle_beta   90.00
_cell.angle_gamma   90.00
#
_symmetry.space_group_name_H-M   'P 1'
#
loop_
_entity.id
_entity.type
_entity.pdbx_description
1 polymer ?
#
loop_
_entity_poly.entity_id
_entity_poly.type
_entity_poly.pdbx_seq_one_letter_code
_entity_poly.pdbx_strand_id
1 'polypeptide(L)'
;MARIPVTSNRSAKNVRNGPSIWQQRLSTLMREARWVVFLLLATWLSLVLFTWNSSDPAWSQSLHAGSIHNQGGKLGAYVSDILYYLFGYSTWLWVALLVQRLIVGFYRITSIVMPSAKIQEPLPRVPWELGVGFVLLLIGAIGFEALQSRIGLDLPAGPGGQVGQLLAHFLILYLGMAGGIIVLLLALCIGASWFFRFSWLNVAETIGSWVEQAFFWLMRQKATWEDRRVGQENSANRKKSLLAKHKPEQTETSERMEPVLTATEIQTRAEPTLGGGATSQAASLETDPPSRPYKHPIFDDPDPTPANVMPEPDTVPVRPIQKQTQVTVTKAAKLPTE
;
A
#
# COMPACT_ATOMS: atom_id res chain seq x y z
N MET A 1 -28.75 -49.03 65.23
CA MET A 1 -28.01 -49.53 64.05
C MET A 1 -27.99 -48.43 62.99
N ALA A 2 -26.88 -47.70 62.89
CA ALA A 2 -26.75 -46.57 61.96
C ALA A 2 -26.34 -47.07 60.56
N ARG A 3 -27.10 -46.68 59.53
CA ARG A 3 -26.76 -46.95 58.12
C ARG A 3 -25.82 -45.86 57.62
N ILE A 4 -24.63 -46.24 57.18
CA ILE A 4 -23.67 -45.36 56.50
C ILE A 4 -24.14 -45.22 55.04
N PRO A 5 -24.40 -44.01 54.52
CA PRO A 5 -24.65 -43.82 53.10
C PRO A 5 -23.32 -43.87 52.33
N VAL A 6 -23.23 -44.78 51.37
CA VAL A 6 -22.13 -44.85 50.40
C VAL A 6 -22.28 -43.68 49.42
N THR A 7 -21.45 -42.65 49.56
CA THR A 7 -21.32 -41.61 48.55
C THR A 7 -20.47 -42.15 47.39
N SER A 8 -21.13 -42.51 46.29
CA SER A 8 -20.42 -42.85 45.05
C SER A 8 -19.77 -41.59 44.49
N ASN A 9 -18.44 -41.52 44.54
CA ASN A 9 -17.65 -40.47 43.93
C ASN A 9 -17.70 -40.60 42.38
N ARG A 10 -18.76 -40.08 41.75
CA ARG A 10 -18.83 -39.93 40.29
C ARG A 10 -18.38 -38.52 39.90
N SER A 11 -17.07 -38.33 39.86
CA SER A 11 -16.47 -37.25 39.07
C SER A 11 -15.45 -37.87 38.12
N ALA A 12 -15.96 -38.62 37.13
CA ALA A 12 -15.20 -38.95 35.94
C ALA A 12 -15.11 -37.67 35.10
N LYS A 13 -14.10 -36.85 35.42
CA LYS A 13 -13.73 -35.66 34.66
C LYS A 13 -13.45 -36.12 33.23
N ASN A 14 -14.32 -35.73 32.30
CA ASN A 14 -14.22 -36.07 30.89
C ASN A 14 -12.95 -35.40 30.31
N VAL A 15 -11.81 -36.10 30.36
CA VAL A 15 -10.56 -35.66 29.73
C VAL A 15 -10.73 -35.86 28.24
N ARG A 16 -11.38 -34.89 27.60
CA ARG A 16 -11.42 -34.78 26.14
C ARG A 16 -9.98 -34.59 25.69
N ASN A 17 -9.36 -35.64 25.17
CA ASN A 17 -8.03 -35.61 24.59
C ASN A 17 -7.95 -34.43 23.60
N GLY A 18 -7.05 -33.48 23.88
CA GLY A 18 -6.79 -32.36 22.97
C GLY A 18 -6.30 -32.86 21.60
N PRO A 19 -6.38 -32.03 20.55
CA PRO A 19 -5.96 -32.42 19.21
C PRO A 19 -4.48 -32.86 19.23
N SER A 20 -4.19 -33.99 18.58
CA SER A 20 -2.84 -34.57 18.49
C SER A 20 -1.84 -33.61 17.84
N ILE A 21 -0.55 -33.71 18.19
CA ILE A 21 0.52 -32.85 17.62
C ILE A 21 0.55 -32.94 16.09
N TRP A 22 0.27 -34.11 15.51
CA TRP A 22 0.17 -34.31 14.07
C TRP A 22 -1.03 -33.58 13.45
N GLN A 23 -2.20 -33.57 14.12
CA GLN A 23 -3.35 -32.78 13.68
C GLN A 23 -3.03 -31.27 13.69
N GLN A 24 -2.29 -30.79 14.69
CA GLN A 24 -1.88 -29.38 14.75
C GLN A 24 -0.92 -29.01 13.59
N ARG A 25 0.09 -29.86 13.33
CA ARG A 25 1.02 -29.67 12.19
C ARG A 25 0.31 -29.75 10.84
N LEU A 26 -0.60 -30.70 10.66
CA LEU A 26 -1.37 -30.79 9.41
C LEU A 26 -2.29 -29.58 9.23
N SER A 27 -2.90 -29.08 10.30
CA SER A 27 -3.78 -27.90 10.24
C SER A 27 -3.04 -26.60 9.91
N THR A 28 -1.77 -26.49 10.31
CA THR A 28 -0.91 -25.35 9.99
C THR A 28 -0.43 -25.44 8.55
N LEU A 29 0.08 -26.60 8.12
CA LEU A 29 0.47 -26.85 6.73
C LEU A 29 -0.70 -26.68 5.74
N MET A 30 -1.89 -27.18 6.06
CA MET A 30 -3.08 -26.96 5.21
C MET A 30 -3.49 -25.49 5.14
N ARG A 31 -3.29 -24.73 6.23
CA ARG A 31 -3.58 -23.30 6.26
C ARG A 31 -2.58 -22.50 5.44
N GLU A 32 -1.31 -22.89 5.46
CA GLU A 32 -0.24 -22.33 4.64
C GLU A 32 -0.43 -22.70 3.16
N ALA A 33 -0.73 -23.95 2.83
CA ALA A 33 -0.98 -24.35 1.44
C ALA A 33 -2.18 -23.60 0.82
N ARG A 34 -3.19 -23.25 1.62
CA ARG A 34 -4.42 -22.63 1.15
C ARG A 34 -4.21 -21.27 0.47
N TRP A 35 -3.33 -20.40 0.97
CA TRP A 35 -3.14 -19.08 0.34
C TRP A 35 -2.36 -19.19 -0.97
N VAL A 36 -1.42 -20.13 -1.07
CA VAL A 36 -0.70 -20.44 -2.32
C VAL A 36 -1.68 -20.95 -3.39
N VAL A 37 -2.62 -21.82 -3.00
CA VAL A 37 -3.69 -22.28 -3.91
C VAL A 37 -4.53 -21.10 -4.39
N PHE A 38 -4.94 -20.19 -3.50
CA PHE A 38 -5.70 -18.99 -3.91
C PHE A 38 -4.89 -18.06 -4.81
N LEU A 39 -3.59 -17.90 -4.57
CA LEU A 39 -2.70 -17.13 -5.44
C LEU A 39 -2.66 -17.72 -6.84
N LEU A 40 -2.34 -19.01 -6.95
CA LEU A 40 -2.26 -19.70 -8.24
C LEU A 40 -3.61 -19.66 -8.97
N LEU A 41 -4.72 -19.87 -8.26
CA LEU A 41 -6.05 -19.82 -8.83
C LEU A 41 -6.42 -18.40 -9.31
N ALA A 42 -6.09 -17.36 -8.54
CA ALA A 42 -6.33 -15.97 -8.92
C ALA A 42 -5.53 -15.59 -10.17
N THR A 43 -4.23 -15.94 -10.20
CA THR A 43 -3.36 -15.68 -11.34
C THR A 43 -3.82 -16.44 -12.58
N TRP A 44 -4.14 -17.73 -12.45
CA TRP A 44 -4.64 -18.54 -13.56
C TRP A 44 -5.97 -18.01 -14.09
N LEU A 45 -6.93 -17.68 -13.20
CA LEU A 45 -8.22 -17.12 -13.60
C LEU A 45 -8.04 -15.77 -14.30
N SER A 46 -7.21 -14.87 -13.75
CA SER A 46 -6.93 -13.57 -14.37
C SER A 46 -6.31 -13.72 -15.76
N LEU A 47 -5.37 -14.66 -15.93
CA LEU A 47 -4.73 -14.94 -17.22
C LEU A 47 -5.73 -15.47 -18.25
N VAL A 48 -6.61 -16.38 -17.83
CA VAL A 48 -7.64 -16.97 -18.69
C VAL A 48 -8.70 -15.95 -19.12
N LEU A 49 -9.13 -15.07 -18.22
CA LEU A 49 -10.07 -13.98 -18.53
C LEU A 49 -9.43 -12.95 -19.46
N PHE A 50 -8.18 -12.56 -19.18
CA PHE A 50 -7.48 -11.57 -19.99
C PHE A 50 -7.15 -12.06 -21.41
N THR A 51 -6.91 -13.36 -21.56
CA THR A 51 -6.60 -13.99 -22.85
C THR A 51 -7.82 -14.62 -23.53
N TRP A 52 -9.03 -14.22 -23.12
CA TRP A 52 -10.26 -14.66 -23.75
C TRP A 52 -10.38 -14.15 -25.18
N ASN A 53 -10.86 -15.01 -26.07
CA ASN A 53 -11.11 -14.69 -27.47
C ASN A 53 -12.38 -15.42 -27.94
N SER A 54 -13.29 -14.71 -28.62
CA SER A 54 -14.52 -15.28 -29.17
C SER A 54 -14.28 -16.38 -30.23
N SER A 55 -13.07 -16.46 -30.79
CA SER A 55 -12.70 -17.46 -31.79
C SER A 55 -12.31 -18.81 -31.18
N ASP A 56 -12.11 -18.89 -29.86
CA ASP A 56 -11.69 -20.13 -29.21
C ASP A 56 -12.87 -21.13 -29.06
N PRO A 57 -12.60 -22.45 -29.09
CA PRO A 57 -13.65 -23.45 -28.91
C PRO A 57 -14.24 -23.34 -27.49
N ALA A 58 -15.52 -23.04 -27.40
CA ALA A 58 -16.21 -22.79 -26.14
C ALA A 58 -17.64 -23.33 -26.14
N TRP A 59 -18.37 -23.15 -25.02
CA TRP A 59 -19.74 -23.63 -24.93
C TRP A 59 -20.72 -22.73 -25.68
N SER A 60 -20.54 -21.41 -25.58
CA SER A 60 -21.37 -20.42 -26.27
C SER A 60 -21.04 -20.27 -27.76
N GLN A 61 -19.85 -20.73 -28.17
CA GLN A 61 -19.33 -20.60 -29.54
C GLN A 61 -19.04 -21.98 -30.14
N SER A 62 -19.78 -22.36 -31.19
CA SER A 62 -19.63 -23.66 -31.86
C SER A 62 -18.50 -23.71 -32.92
N LEU A 63 -17.61 -22.71 -32.92
CA LEU A 63 -16.54 -22.59 -33.91
C LEU A 63 -15.40 -23.55 -33.59
N HIS A 64 -15.12 -24.47 -34.51
CA HIS A 64 -13.93 -25.31 -34.47
C HIS A 64 -12.73 -24.51 -34.96
N ALA A 65 -12.14 -23.67 -34.10
CA ALA A 65 -10.86 -23.05 -34.40
C ALA A 65 -9.72 -24.06 -34.23
N GLY A 66 -8.82 -24.11 -35.22
CA GLY A 66 -7.68 -25.03 -35.25
C GLY A 66 -6.62 -24.77 -34.17
N SER A 67 -6.56 -23.56 -33.61
CA SER A 67 -5.63 -23.17 -32.54
C SER A 67 -6.33 -22.37 -31.44
N ILE A 68 -6.07 -22.72 -30.19
CA ILE A 68 -6.61 -22.05 -29.00
C ILE A 68 -5.70 -20.87 -28.66
N HIS A 69 -6.26 -19.66 -28.55
CA HIS A 69 -5.54 -18.44 -28.18
C HIS A 69 -5.43 -18.29 -26.66
N ASN A 70 -6.43 -18.77 -25.92
CA ASN A 70 -6.45 -18.71 -24.47
C ASN A 70 -5.24 -19.45 -23.86
N GLN A 71 -4.48 -18.74 -23.03
CA GLN A 71 -3.26 -19.25 -22.42
C GLN A 71 -3.51 -20.29 -21.31
N GLY A 72 -4.75 -20.42 -20.83
CA GLY A 72 -5.17 -21.54 -19.97
C GLY A 72 -5.60 -22.78 -20.75
N GLY A 73 -5.37 -22.83 -22.06
CA GLY A 73 -5.73 -23.93 -22.94
C GLY A 73 -7.25 -24.12 -23.06
N LYS A 74 -7.68 -25.34 -23.39
CA LYS A 74 -9.11 -25.68 -23.57
C LYS A 74 -9.93 -25.36 -22.33
N LEU A 75 -9.47 -25.81 -21.15
CA LEU A 75 -10.18 -25.54 -19.89
C LEU A 75 -10.31 -24.03 -19.63
N GLY A 76 -9.24 -23.27 -19.88
CA GLY A 76 -9.27 -21.82 -19.79
C GLY A 76 -10.37 -21.21 -20.66
N ALA A 77 -10.36 -21.53 -21.95
CA ALA A 77 -11.34 -21.04 -22.91
C ALA A 77 -12.79 -21.27 -22.45
N TYR A 78 -13.12 -22.51 -22.05
CA TYR A 78 -14.46 -22.84 -21.53
C TYR A 78 -14.82 -22.08 -20.25
N VAL A 79 -13.88 -21.96 -19.30
CA VAL A 79 -14.13 -21.25 -18.04
C VAL A 79 -14.37 -19.77 -18.30
N SER A 80 -13.49 -19.11 -19.07
CA SER A 80 -13.70 -17.69 -19.42
C SER A 80 -15.00 -17.46 -20.16
N ASP A 81 -15.35 -18.32 -21.12
CA ASP A 81 -16.58 -18.20 -21.90
C ASP A 81 -17.83 -18.32 -21.02
N ILE A 82 -17.89 -19.32 -20.14
CA ILE A 82 -19.02 -19.49 -19.22
C ILE A 82 -19.13 -18.29 -18.27
N LEU A 83 -18.02 -17.80 -17.73
CA LEU A 83 -18.05 -16.67 -16.80
C LEU A 83 -18.51 -15.38 -17.50
N TYR A 84 -17.93 -15.05 -18.67
CA TYR A 84 -18.34 -13.90 -19.47
C TYR A 84 -19.79 -14.02 -19.96
N TYR A 85 -20.24 -15.23 -20.31
CA TYR A 85 -21.62 -15.48 -20.70
C TYR A 85 -22.59 -15.26 -19.52
N LEU A 86 -22.26 -15.71 -18.30
CA LEU A 86 -23.14 -15.55 -17.14
C LEU A 86 -23.15 -14.12 -16.58
N PHE A 87 -21.95 -13.55 -16.39
CA PHE A 87 -21.75 -12.34 -15.59
C PHE A 87 -21.23 -11.15 -16.38
N GLY A 88 -20.83 -11.32 -17.65
CA GLY A 88 -20.27 -10.23 -18.45
C GLY A 88 -18.99 -9.65 -17.82
N TYR A 89 -18.88 -8.33 -17.74
CA TYR A 89 -17.71 -7.65 -17.16
C TYR A 89 -17.54 -7.90 -15.65
N SER A 90 -18.64 -8.06 -14.93
CA SER A 90 -18.64 -8.43 -13.51
C SER A 90 -17.96 -9.78 -13.21
N THR A 91 -17.59 -10.56 -14.23
CA THR A 91 -16.68 -11.71 -14.14
C THR A 91 -15.40 -11.39 -13.37
N TRP A 92 -14.85 -10.18 -13.52
CA TRP A 92 -13.65 -9.74 -12.81
C TRP A 92 -13.83 -9.67 -11.28
N LEU A 93 -15.06 -9.59 -10.78
CA LEU A 93 -15.32 -9.65 -9.33
C LEU A 93 -14.94 -11.03 -8.74
N TRP A 94 -14.97 -12.11 -9.52
CA TRP A 94 -14.49 -13.41 -9.08
C TRP A 94 -12.97 -13.39 -8.84
N VAL A 95 -12.21 -12.71 -9.71
CA VAL A 95 -10.78 -12.49 -9.49
C VAL A 95 -10.57 -11.64 -8.23
N ALA A 96 -11.35 -10.56 -8.07
CA ALA A 96 -11.28 -9.71 -6.88
C ALA A 96 -11.56 -10.49 -5.58
N LEU A 97 -12.52 -11.43 -5.58
CA LEU A 97 -12.79 -12.33 -4.46
C LEU A 97 -11.57 -13.16 -4.12
N LEU A 98 -10.93 -13.80 -5.11
CA LEU A 98 -9.76 -14.64 -4.88
C LEU A 98 -8.57 -13.83 -4.35
N VAL A 99 -8.33 -12.65 -4.92
CA VAL A 99 -7.29 -11.72 -4.46
C VAL A 99 -7.56 -11.25 -3.04
N GLN A 100 -8.81 -10.92 -2.70
CA GLN A 100 -9.15 -10.54 -1.34
C GLN A 100 -8.92 -11.70 -0.35
N ARG A 101 -9.27 -12.93 -0.72
CA ARG A 101 -9.01 -14.13 0.10
C ARG A 101 -7.51 -14.38 0.29
N LEU A 102 -6.72 -14.12 -0.74
CA LEU A 102 -5.26 -14.15 -0.68
C LEU A 102 -4.72 -13.11 0.32
N ILE A 103 -5.16 -11.85 0.21
CA ILE A 103 -4.73 -10.75 1.09
C ILE A 103 -5.06 -11.06 2.56
N VAL A 104 -6.29 -11.50 2.85
CA VAL A 104 -6.70 -11.89 4.21
C VAL A 104 -5.88 -13.09 4.70
N GLY A 105 -5.59 -14.05 3.83
CA GLY A 105 -4.73 -15.20 4.14
C GLY A 105 -3.31 -14.78 4.51
N PHE A 106 -2.73 -13.86 3.73
CA PHE A 106 -1.38 -13.34 3.93
C PHE A 106 -1.26 -12.55 5.23
N TYR A 107 -2.15 -11.58 5.47
CA TYR A 107 -2.12 -10.77 6.68
C TYR A 107 -2.21 -11.58 7.97
N ARG A 108 -3.02 -12.65 7.95
CA ARG A 108 -3.16 -13.56 9.09
C ARG A 108 -1.87 -14.32 9.42
N ILE A 109 -1.06 -14.63 8.42
CA ILE A 109 0.23 -15.31 8.65
C ILE A 109 1.25 -14.28 9.16
N THR A 110 1.28 -13.08 8.56
CA THR A 110 2.18 -12.02 9.01
C THR A 110 1.91 -11.58 10.45
N SER A 111 0.65 -11.58 10.90
CA SER A 111 0.32 -11.26 12.30
C SER A 111 0.74 -12.34 13.29
N ILE A 112 0.83 -13.60 12.86
CA ILE A 112 1.35 -14.71 13.67
C ILE A 112 2.88 -14.71 13.73
N VAL A 113 3.54 -14.40 12.60
CA VAL A 113 5.00 -14.42 12.49
C VAL A 113 5.65 -13.15 13.05
N MET A 114 4.97 -12.00 12.97
CA MET A 114 5.49 -10.70 13.42
C MET A 114 4.46 -9.98 14.33
N PRO A 115 4.40 -10.33 15.63
CA PRO A 115 3.40 -9.79 16.56
C PRO A 115 3.50 -8.27 16.81
N SER A 116 4.65 -7.64 16.54
CA SER A 116 4.86 -6.19 16.73
C SER A 116 4.16 -5.32 15.70
N ALA A 117 3.75 -5.87 14.55
CA ALA A 117 2.91 -5.14 13.61
C ALA A 117 1.49 -5.14 14.17
N LYS A 118 1.13 -4.08 14.91
CA LYS A 118 -0.23 -3.82 15.39
C LYS A 118 -1.14 -3.47 14.21
N ILE A 119 -1.34 -4.42 13.31
CA ILE A 119 -2.34 -4.36 12.26
C ILE A 119 -3.65 -4.46 13.03
N GLN A 120 -4.33 -3.32 13.20
CA GLN A 120 -5.65 -3.25 13.81
C GLN A 120 -6.55 -4.15 12.98
N GLU A 121 -6.80 -5.39 13.42
CA GLU A 121 -7.80 -6.22 12.77
C GLU A 121 -9.16 -5.59 13.04
N PRO A 122 -9.86 -5.05 12.02
CA PRO A 122 -11.13 -4.38 12.24
C PRO A 122 -12.20 -5.46 12.47
N LEU A 123 -12.34 -5.88 13.73
CA LEU A 123 -13.29 -6.85 14.27
C LEU A 123 -13.28 -8.25 13.61
N PRO A 124 -13.44 -9.33 14.40
CA PRO A 124 -13.70 -10.66 13.87
C PRO A 124 -15.15 -10.72 13.35
N ARG A 125 -15.42 -10.13 12.18
CA ARG A 125 -16.69 -10.33 11.47
C ARG A 125 -16.78 -11.74 10.93
N VAL A 126 -17.99 -12.27 10.92
CA VAL A 126 -18.27 -13.67 10.63
C VAL A 126 -18.01 -13.94 9.14
N PRO A 127 -17.39 -15.07 8.75
CA PRO A 127 -17.04 -15.35 7.34
C PRO A 127 -18.23 -15.32 6.36
N TRP A 128 -19.48 -15.43 6.83
CA TRP A 128 -20.66 -15.38 5.99
C TRP A 128 -20.97 -13.96 5.48
N GLU A 129 -20.66 -12.91 6.26
CA GLU A 129 -20.93 -11.52 5.86
C GLU A 129 -20.20 -11.15 4.57
N LEU A 130 -18.97 -11.66 4.42
CA LEU A 130 -18.17 -11.46 3.21
C LEU A 130 -18.82 -12.13 1.99
N GLY A 131 -19.37 -13.33 2.17
CA GLY A 131 -20.08 -14.05 1.10
C GLY A 131 -21.35 -13.31 0.68
N VAL A 132 -22.14 -12.84 1.65
CA VAL A 132 -23.36 -12.07 1.39
C VAL A 132 -23.03 -10.72 0.73
N GLY A 133 -22.00 -10.03 1.22
CA GLY A 133 -21.52 -8.78 0.62
C GLY A 133 -21.06 -8.97 -0.82
N PHE A 134 -20.32 -10.05 -1.11
CA PHE A 134 -19.91 -10.39 -2.47
C PHE A 134 -21.10 -10.67 -3.39
N VAL A 135 -22.06 -11.50 -2.96
CA VAL A 135 -23.22 -11.83 -3.78
C VAL A 135 -24.07 -10.59 -4.04
N LEU A 136 -24.27 -9.74 -3.05
CA LEU A 136 -25.01 -8.49 -3.20
C LEU A 136 -24.29 -7.52 -4.14
N LEU A 137 -22.96 -7.41 -4.02
CA LEU A 137 -22.11 -6.63 -4.92
C LEU A 137 -22.20 -7.16 -6.36
N LEU A 138 -22.13 -8.49 -6.54
CA LEU A 138 -22.21 -9.15 -7.83
C LEU A 138 -23.57 -8.92 -8.49
N ILE A 139 -24.67 -9.09 -7.75
CA ILE A 139 -26.05 -8.84 -8.24
C ILE A 139 -26.22 -7.37 -8.63
N GLY A 140 -25.73 -6.45 -7.80
CA GLY A 140 -25.75 -5.02 -8.10
C GLY A 140 -24.98 -4.69 -9.38
N ALA A 141 -23.77 -5.25 -9.53
CA ALA A 141 -22.91 -5.02 -10.69
C ALA A 141 -23.49 -5.61 -11.99
N ILE A 142 -23.84 -6.90 -12.02
CA ILE A 142 -24.38 -7.55 -13.23
C ILE A 142 -25.69 -6.91 -13.68
N GLY A 143 -26.57 -6.54 -12.73
CA GLY A 143 -27.81 -5.86 -13.04
C GLY A 143 -27.56 -4.46 -13.59
N PHE A 144 -26.70 -3.68 -12.93
CA PHE A 144 -26.37 -2.33 -13.37
C PHE A 144 -25.73 -2.31 -14.77
N GLU A 145 -24.78 -3.21 -15.02
CA GLU A 145 -24.15 -3.38 -16.33
C GLU A 145 -25.16 -3.79 -17.41
N ALA A 146 -26.12 -4.65 -17.09
CA ALA A 146 -27.17 -5.04 -18.02
C ALA A 146 -28.13 -3.89 -18.37
N LEU A 147 -28.50 -3.03 -17.41
CA LEU A 147 -29.28 -1.81 -17.71
C LEU A 147 -28.48 -0.79 -18.52
N GLN A 148 -27.16 -0.70 -18.31
CA GLN A 148 -26.25 0.23 -19.00
C GLN A 148 -25.64 -0.37 -20.28
N SER A 149 -26.32 -1.32 -20.91
CA SER A 149 -25.77 -2.14 -22.01
C SER A 149 -25.45 -1.40 -23.31
N ARG A 150 -25.78 -0.11 -23.42
CA ARG A 150 -25.53 0.72 -24.63
C ARG A 150 -24.05 1.01 -24.92
N ILE A 151 -23.12 0.60 -24.04
CA ILE A 151 -21.71 1.05 -24.06
C ILE A 151 -20.70 -0.13 -24.17
N GLY A 152 -21.15 -1.39 -24.34
CA GLY A 152 -20.26 -2.56 -24.27
C GLY A 152 -19.75 -3.09 -25.61
N LEU A 153 -18.48 -3.57 -25.64
CA LEU A 153 -17.94 -4.47 -26.67
C LEU A 153 -18.84 -5.71 -26.87
N ASP A 154 -18.71 -6.37 -28.03
CA ASP A 154 -19.33 -7.65 -28.38
C ASP A 154 -18.93 -8.79 -27.42
N LEU A 155 -19.58 -8.84 -26.26
CA LEU A 155 -19.58 -10.00 -25.36
C LEU A 155 -20.72 -10.96 -25.76
N PRO A 156 -20.58 -12.29 -25.58
CA PRO A 156 -21.55 -13.28 -26.05
C PRO A 156 -23.00 -13.05 -25.57
N ALA A 157 -23.16 -12.56 -24.34
CA ALA A 157 -24.44 -12.23 -23.72
C ALA A 157 -24.49 -10.77 -23.23
N GLY A 158 -23.66 -9.89 -23.82
CA GLY A 158 -23.60 -8.48 -23.42
C GLY A 158 -22.91 -8.21 -22.07
N PRO A 159 -22.87 -6.94 -21.64
CA PRO A 159 -21.99 -6.48 -20.56
C PRO A 159 -22.34 -6.98 -19.17
N GLY A 160 -23.62 -7.26 -18.86
CA GLY A 160 -24.04 -7.86 -17.59
C GLY A 160 -24.24 -9.38 -17.63
N GLY A 161 -23.91 -10.01 -18.77
CA GLY A 161 -24.17 -11.43 -19.03
C GLY A 161 -25.66 -11.82 -18.99
N GLN A 162 -25.94 -13.10 -19.20
CA GLN A 162 -27.30 -13.62 -19.27
C GLN A 162 -28.06 -13.46 -17.93
N VAL A 163 -27.36 -13.59 -16.80
CA VAL A 163 -27.97 -13.45 -15.47
C VAL A 163 -28.35 -11.98 -15.21
N GLY A 164 -27.46 -11.05 -15.55
CA GLY A 164 -27.73 -9.62 -15.43
C GLY A 164 -28.87 -9.17 -16.33
N GLN A 165 -28.94 -9.67 -17.57
CA GLN A 165 -30.06 -9.36 -18.48
C GLN A 165 -31.41 -9.81 -17.93
N LEU A 166 -31.48 -11.03 -17.40
CA LEU A 166 -32.71 -11.55 -16.79
C LEU A 166 -33.12 -10.69 -15.58
N LEU A 167 -32.16 -10.36 -14.72
CA LEU A 167 -32.36 -9.50 -13.57
C LEU A 167 -32.85 -8.11 -14.00
N ALA A 168 -32.17 -7.47 -14.95
CA ALA A 168 -32.55 -6.17 -15.49
C ALA A 168 -33.97 -6.16 -16.05
N HIS A 169 -34.35 -7.20 -16.81
CA HIS A 169 -35.70 -7.36 -17.32
C HIS A 169 -36.73 -7.40 -16.19
N PHE A 170 -36.49 -8.21 -15.15
CA PHE A 170 -37.37 -8.25 -13.97
C PHE A 170 -37.47 -6.89 -13.26
N LEU A 171 -36.36 -6.19 -13.01
CA LEU A 171 -36.40 -4.88 -12.36
C LEU A 171 -37.14 -3.84 -13.20
N ILE A 172 -36.95 -3.83 -14.52
CA ILE A 172 -37.66 -2.90 -15.41
C ILE A 172 -39.17 -3.19 -15.39
N LEU A 173 -39.58 -4.46 -15.38
CA LEU A 173 -41.00 -4.84 -15.33
C LEU A 173 -41.70 -4.41 -14.03
N TYR A 174 -41.05 -4.58 -12.88
CA TYR A 174 -41.69 -4.33 -11.58
C TYR A 174 -41.47 -2.91 -11.04
N LEU A 175 -40.29 -2.34 -11.22
CA LEU A 175 -39.88 -1.05 -10.63
C LEU A 175 -39.69 0.06 -11.67
N GLY A 176 -39.73 -0.27 -12.97
CA GLY A 176 -39.31 0.62 -14.04
C GLY A 176 -37.80 0.83 -14.05
N MET A 177 -37.30 1.49 -15.10
CA MET A 177 -35.87 1.70 -15.31
C MET A 177 -35.22 2.51 -14.17
N ALA A 178 -35.85 3.62 -13.77
CA ALA A 178 -35.32 4.49 -12.72
C ALA A 178 -35.26 3.79 -11.35
N GLY A 179 -36.35 3.10 -10.96
CA GLY A 179 -36.38 2.34 -9.70
C GLY A 179 -35.38 1.18 -9.70
N GLY A 180 -35.22 0.51 -10.84
CA GLY A 180 -34.24 -0.56 -11.00
C GLY A 180 -32.81 -0.09 -10.76
N ILE A 181 -32.42 1.04 -11.36
CA ILE A 181 -31.08 1.62 -11.16
C ILE A 181 -30.85 1.95 -9.68
N ILE A 182 -31.82 2.58 -9.00
CA ILE A 182 -31.69 2.96 -7.59
C ILE A 182 -31.47 1.72 -6.70
N VAL A 183 -32.27 0.67 -6.90
CA VAL A 183 -32.14 -0.57 -6.12
C VAL A 183 -30.81 -1.27 -6.38
N LEU A 184 -30.35 -1.31 -7.63
CA LEU A 184 -29.07 -1.92 -7.99
C LEU A 184 -27.89 -1.13 -7.44
N LEU A 185 -27.93 0.20 -7.48
CA LEU A 185 -26.93 1.06 -6.85
C LEU A 185 -26.91 0.89 -5.33
N LEU A 186 -28.07 0.77 -4.69
CA LEU A 186 -28.15 0.48 -3.27
C LEU A 186 -27.51 -0.88 -2.94
N ALA A 187 -27.83 -1.92 -3.70
CA ALA A 187 -27.21 -3.23 -3.57
C ALA A 187 -25.68 -3.17 -3.77
N LEU A 188 -25.21 -2.43 -4.78
CA LEU A 188 -23.80 -2.22 -5.06
C LEU A 188 -23.10 -1.53 -3.87
N CYS A 189 -23.69 -0.46 -3.34
CA CYS A 189 -23.12 0.29 -2.22
C CYS A 189 -23.05 -0.54 -0.93
N ILE A 190 -24.13 -1.25 -0.59
CA ILE A 190 -24.17 -2.12 0.60
C ILE A 190 -23.20 -3.31 0.42
N GLY A 191 -23.24 -3.94 -0.76
CA GLY A 191 -22.37 -5.05 -1.13
C GLY A 191 -20.90 -4.68 -1.06
N ALA A 192 -20.52 -3.52 -1.61
CA ALA A 192 -19.15 -3.00 -1.55
C ALA A 192 -18.70 -2.75 -0.11
N SER A 193 -19.57 -2.16 0.72
CA SER A 193 -19.26 -1.88 2.13
C SER A 193 -18.97 -3.17 2.91
N TRP A 194 -19.78 -4.20 2.70
CA TRP A 194 -19.62 -5.50 3.37
C TRP A 194 -18.44 -6.30 2.81
N PHE A 195 -18.25 -6.25 1.49
CA PHE A 195 -17.16 -6.96 0.82
C PHE A 195 -15.81 -6.35 1.16
N PHE A 196 -15.59 -5.06 0.91
CA PHE A 196 -14.29 -4.41 1.13
C PHE A 196 -14.02 -4.04 2.60
N ARG A 197 -15.04 -4.10 3.46
CA ARG A 197 -14.93 -3.75 4.89
C ARG A 197 -14.47 -2.31 5.13
N PHE A 198 -14.82 -1.37 4.26
CA PHE A 198 -14.58 0.05 4.47
C PHE A 198 -15.83 0.79 4.93
N SER A 199 -15.63 1.93 5.59
CA SER A 199 -16.70 2.89 5.90
C SER A 199 -16.75 3.95 4.81
N TRP A 200 -17.96 4.30 4.35
CA TRP A 200 -18.16 5.41 3.40
C TRP A 200 -17.59 6.74 3.90
N LEU A 201 -17.57 6.95 5.22
CA LEU A 201 -16.93 8.12 5.81
C LEU A 201 -15.43 8.14 5.53
N ASN A 202 -14.75 7.00 5.68
CA ASN A 202 -13.31 6.89 5.40
C ASN A 202 -13.03 7.09 3.90
N VAL A 203 -13.89 6.56 3.03
CA VAL A 203 -13.79 6.81 1.58
C VAL A 203 -13.99 8.30 1.27
N ALA A 204 -14.98 8.96 1.87
CA ALA A 204 -15.22 10.38 1.70
C ALA A 204 -14.05 11.23 2.20
N GLU A 205 -13.47 10.89 3.35
CA GLU A 205 -12.28 11.55 3.91
C GLU A 205 -11.05 11.35 3.02
N THR A 206 -10.83 10.13 2.53
CA THR A 206 -9.71 9.82 1.62
C THR A 206 -9.85 10.60 0.31
N ILE A 207 -11.02 10.59 -0.32
CA ILE A 207 -11.30 11.35 -1.54
C ILE A 207 -11.15 12.86 -1.27
N GLY A 208 -11.67 13.35 -0.14
CA GLY A 208 -11.51 14.74 0.28
C GLY A 208 -10.03 15.14 0.40
N SER A 209 -9.22 14.30 1.03
CA SER A 209 -7.78 14.51 1.17
C SER A 209 -7.05 14.55 -0.18
N TRP A 210 -7.47 13.73 -1.15
CA TRP A 210 -6.90 13.72 -2.50
C TRP A 210 -7.27 14.97 -3.27
N VAL A 211 -8.53 15.42 -3.15
CA VAL A 211 -9.01 16.67 -3.76
C VAL A 211 -8.26 17.87 -3.17
N GLU A 212 -8.09 17.92 -1.86
CA GLU A 212 -7.33 18.97 -1.17
C GLU A 212 -5.85 18.97 -1.61
N GLN A 213 -5.21 17.80 -1.67
CA GLN A 213 -3.84 17.66 -2.17
C GLN A 213 -3.71 18.12 -3.62
N ALA A 214 -4.64 17.72 -4.49
CA ALA A 214 -4.67 18.13 -5.89
C ALA A 214 -4.88 19.65 -6.03
N PHE A 215 -5.73 20.23 -5.20
CA PHE A 215 -5.96 21.67 -5.15
C PHE A 215 -4.70 22.44 -4.74
N PHE A 216 -4.05 22.04 -3.63
CA PHE A 216 -2.79 22.65 -3.20
C PHE A 216 -1.65 22.40 -4.19
N TRP A 217 -1.63 21.26 -4.89
CA TRP A 217 -0.68 21.00 -5.96
C TRP A 217 -0.89 21.97 -7.13
N LEU A 218 -2.14 22.16 -7.56
CA LEU A 218 -2.47 23.08 -8.65
C LEU A 218 -2.17 24.55 -8.29
N MET A 219 -2.47 24.97 -7.07
CA MET A 219 -2.11 26.30 -6.57
C MET A 219 -0.59 26.50 -6.51
N ARG A 220 0.16 25.50 -6.01
CA ARG A 220 1.62 25.54 -6.01
C ARG A 220 2.19 25.62 -7.41
N GLN A 221 1.63 24.87 -8.37
CA GLN A 221 2.00 25.00 -9.76
C GLN A 221 1.79 26.44 -10.22
N LYS A 222 0.58 27.00 -10.10
CA LYS A 222 0.30 28.40 -10.52
C LYS A 222 1.27 29.41 -9.88
N ALA A 223 1.51 29.32 -8.58
CA ALA A 223 2.48 30.18 -7.89
C ALA A 223 3.89 30.05 -8.47
N THR A 224 4.37 28.83 -8.76
CA THR A 224 5.68 28.64 -9.40
C THR A 224 5.74 29.15 -10.84
N TRP A 225 4.61 29.16 -11.57
CA TRP A 225 4.54 29.76 -12.91
C TRP A 225 4.65 31.29 -12.84
N GLU A 226 4.01 31.90 -11.85
CA GLU A 226 4.09 33.35 -11.60
C GLU A 226 5.47 33.77 -11.11
N ASP A 227 6.08 33.03 -10.18
CA ASP A 227 7.43 33.28 -9.67
C ASP A 227 8.50 33.16 -10.78
N ARG A 228 8.31 32.23 -11.73
CA ARG A 228 9.20 32.14 -12.90
C ARG A 228 9.10 33.37 -13.80
N ARG A 229 7.92 33.97 -13.95
CA ARG A 229 7.74 35.21 -14.73
C ARG A 229 8.38 36.40 -14.02
N VAL A 230 8.11 36.58 -12.72
CA VAL A 230 8.67 37.66 -11.92
C VAL A 230 10.20 37.52 -11.78
N GLY A 231 10.71 36.29 -11.65
CA GLY A 231 12.16 36.01 -11.63
C GLY A 231 12.85 36.38 -12.94
N GLN A 232 12.21 36.16 -14.09
CA GLN A 232 12.74 36.58 -15.39
C GLN A 232 12.78 38.11 -15.53
N GLU A 233 11.73 38.81 -15.13
CA GLU A 233 11.67 40.29 -15.17
C GLU A 233 12.71 40.93 -14.25
N ASN A 234 12.84 40.43 -13.02
CA ASN A 234 13.81 40.94 -12.05
C ASN A 234 15.26 40.68 -12.49
N SER A 235 15.54 39.52 -13.10
CA SER A 235 16.88 39.23 -13.64
C SER A 235 17.22 40.10 -14.86
N ALA A 236 16.23 40.41 -15.71
CA ALA A 236 16.40 41.31 -16.85
C ALA A 236 16.64 42.77 -16.39
N ASN A 237 15.89 43.25 -15.39
CA ASN A 237 16.09 44.57 -14.82
C ASN A 237 17.44 44.71 -14.10
N ARG A 238 17.90 43.66 -13.39
CA ARG A 238 19.22 43.65 -12.77
C ARG A 238 20.35 43.68 -13.80
N LYS A 239 20.22 42.99 -14.94
CA LYS A 239 21.18 43.10 -16.05
C LYS A 239 21.21 44.52 -16.65
N LYS A 240 20.04 45.15 -16.83
CA LYS A 240 19.95 46.54 -17.34
C LYS A 240 20.59 47.56 -16.40
N SER A 241 20.37 47.45 -15.09
CA SER A 241 20.96 48.39 -14.12
C SER A 241 22.48 48.22 -13.97
N LEU A 242 22.99 47.00 -14.09
CA LEU A 242 24.44 46.75 -14.14
C LEU A 242 25.08 47.30 -15.42
N LEU A 243 24.42 47.16 -16.57
CA LEU A 243 24.88 47.73 -17.84
C LEU A 243 24.84 49.28 -17.84
N ALA A 244 23.81 49.87 -17.20
CA ALA A 244 23.69 51.32 -17.08
C ALA A 244 24.78 51.95 -16.19
N LYS A 245 25.20 51.26 -15.13
CA LYS A 245 26.34 51.68 -14.28
C LYS A 245 27.70 51.59 -14.98
N HIS A 246 27.81 50.81 -16.05
CA HIS A 246 29.05 50.68 -16.84
C HIS A 246 29.08 51.57 -18.09
N LYS A 247 28.14 52.49 -18.28
CA LYS A 247 28.21 53.48 -19.36
C LYS A 247 29.08 54.67 -18.89
N PRO A 248 30.31 54.85 -19.43
CA PRO A 248 31.18 55.91 -18.97
C PRO A 248 30.60 57.28 -19.35
N GLU A 249 30.60 58.14 -18.34
CA GLU A 249 30.44 59.58 -18.42
C GLU A 249 31.53 60.16 -19.32
N GLN A 250 31.20 60.37 -20.60
CA GLN A 250 31.97 61.20 -21.51
C GLN A 250 31.02 62.22 -22.08
N THR A 251 31.02 63.42 -21.50
CA THR A 251 31.03 64.73 -22.19
C THR A 251 31.08 65.75 -21.06
N GLU A 252 32.22 66.44 -20.90
CA GLU A 252 32.32 67.91 -20.78
C GLU A 252 33.71 68.37 -20.30
N THR A 253 34.21 69.39 -20.99
CA THR A 253 35.20 70.39 -20.55
C THR A 253 36.70 70.05 -20.71
N SER A 254 37.19 70.35 -21.92
CA SER A 254 38.59 70.70 -22.17
C SER A 254 38.73 72.23 -22.10
N GLU A 255 39.16 72.77 -20.96
CA GLU A 255 39.75 74.11 -20.92
C GLU A 255 41.21 74.02 -20.46
N ARG A 256 42.08 74.37 -21.41
CA ARG A 256 43.52 74.46 -21.27
C ARG A 256 43.84 75.88 -20.80
N MET A 257 44.37 76.02 -19.59
CA MET A 257 45.07 77.23 -19.16
C MET A 257 46.49 76.86 -18.72
N GLU A 258 47.46 77.56 -19.31
CA GLU A 258 48.89 77.45 -19.00
C GLU A 258 49.18 78.05 -17.61
N PRO A 259 50.07 77.45 -16.80
CA PRO A 259 50.53 78.10 -15.58
C PRO A 259 51.76 78.97 -15.87
N VAL A 260 51.61 80.26 -15.57
CA VAL A 260 52.70 81.23 -15.41
C VAL A 260 53.51 80.88 -14.16
N LEU A 261 54.83 80.82 -14.32
CA LEU A 261 55.81 80.70 -13.23
C LEU A 261 55.92 82.02 -12.47
N THR A 262 55.77 82.04 -11.15
CA THR A 262 56.54 82.94 -10.28
C THR A 262 56.71 82.34 -8.88
N ALA A 263 57.97 82.25 -8.51
CA ALA A 263 58.57 81.83 -7.24
C ALA A 263 58.02 82.63 -6.04
N THR A 264 57.62 81.95 -4.95
CA THR A 264 58.39 81.79 -3.70
C THR A 264 58.31 82.98 -2.74
N GLU A 265 57.62 82.79 -1.60
CA GLU A 265 58.22 83.14 -0.30
C GLU A 265 57.64 82.28 0.86
N ILE A 266 58.48 81.32 1.28
CA ILE A 266 58.84 80.80 2.62
C ILE A 266 57.88 81.09 3.81
N GLN A 267 57.46 80.13 4.65
CA GLN A 267 58.14 79.46 5.79
C GLN A 267 56.97 78.83 6.60
N THR A 268 57.00 77.73 7.36
CA THR A 268 58.05 76.92 7.99
C THR A 268 57.32 75.80 8.75
N ARG A 269 57.86 74.56 8.66
CA ARG A 269 57.90 73.53 9.75
C ARG A 269 56.54 72.92 10.18
N ALA A 270 56.38 71.61 10.36
CA ALA A 270 57.33 70.53 10.54
C ALA A 270 56.72 69.19 10.09
N GLU A 271 57.62 68.37 9.54
CA GLU A 271 57.78 66.94 9.85
C GLU A 271 56.80 65.91 9.27
N PRO A 272 57.32 64.69 9.04
CA PRO A 272 57.22 64.08 7.73
C PRO A 272 56.43 62.78 7.77
N THR A 273 55.73 62.57 6.67
CA THR A 273 55.55 61.26 6.04
C THR A 273 56.88 60.51 5.97
N LEU A 274 56.88 59.19 5.97
CA LEU A 274 56.98 58.45 4.71
C LEU A 274 57.11 56.96 4.96
N GLY A 275 56.61 56.24 3.98
CA GLY A 275 57.37 55.13 3.42
C GLY A 275 56.65 53.81 3.63
N GLY A 276 55.93 53.27 2.67
CA GLY A 276 56.05 53.43 1.22
C GLY A 276 56.49 52.11 0.59
N GLY A 277 56.04 51.90 -0.65
CA GLY A 277 56.35 50.73 -1.48
C GLY A 277 55.32 49.62 -1.28
N ALA A 278 54.43 49.31 -2.23
CA ALA A 278 54.73 48.79 -3.56
C ALA A 278 55.80 47.68 -3.46
N THR A 279 55.60 46.44 -3.91
CA THR A 279 54.91 46.01 -5.12
C THR A 279 54.73 44.48 -5.07
N SER A 280 53.70 44.02 -5.76
CA SER A 280 53.69 42.79 -6.57
C SER A 280 53.14 41.49 -5.98
N GLN A 281 52.04 41.09 -6.65
CA GLN A 281 51.68 39.74 -7.06
C GLN A 281 51.03 38.78 -6.04
N ALA A 282 49.72 38.71 -6.22
CA ALA A 282 48.93 37.51 -6.50
C ALA A 282 48.62 36.54 -5.36
N ALA A 283 47.30 36.38 -5.20
CA ALA A 283 46.59 35.14 -4.91
C ALA A 283 46.41 34.73 -3.42
N SER A 284 45.14 34.84 -3.02
CA SER A 284 44.37 33.85 -2.24
C SER A 284 44.24 34.07 -0.72
N LEU A 285 42.96 34.14 -0.30
CA LEU A 285 42.38 33.64 0.96
C LEU A 285 42.60 34.48 2.23
N GLU A 286 41.61 35.33 2.47
CA GLU A 286 41.46 36.24 3.62
C GLU A 286 40.75 35.51 4.79
N THR A 287 41.48 35.39 5.90
CA THR A 287 41.10 35.55 7.32
C THR A 287 40.23 34.52 8.06
N ASP A 288 40.78 34.12 9.20
CA ASP A 288 40.14 33.64 10.44
C ASP A 288 41.06 34.10 11.61
N PRO A 289 40.71 34.12 12.93
CA PRO A 289 39.44 34.29 13.67
C PRO A 289 39.58 35.49 14.70
N PRO A 290 38.82 35.70 15.83
CA PRO A 290 38.70 34.77 16.99
C PRO A 290 37.39 34.77 17.85
N SER A 291 37.00 33.58 18.29
CA SER A 291 36.51 33.18 19.64
C SER A 291 35.20 33.70 20.31
N ARG A 292 34.48 32.71 20.89
CA ARG A 292 33.67 32.65 22.15
C ARG A 292 32.12 32.56 22.07
N PRO A 293 31.47 31.93 23.09
CA PRO A 293 30.67 30.71 22.90
C PRO A 293 29.18 30.87 23.24
N TYR A 294 28.31 30.00 22.72
CA TYR A 294 26.94 29.87 23.23
C TYR A 294 26.63 28.46 23.74
N LYS A 295 26.03 28.46 24.93
CA LYS A 295 25.83 27.37 25.89
C LYS A 295 24.64 26.47 25.51
N HIS A 296 24.76 25.20 25.92
CA HIS A 296 23.65 24.27 26.14
C HIS A 296 22.59 24.84 27.09
N PRO A 297 21.31 24.48 26.88
CA PRO A 297 20.35 24.32 27.96
C PRO A 297 20.26 22.85 28.38
N ILE A 298 20.66 22.62 29.62
CA ILE A 298 20.41 21.43 30.43
C ILE A 298 18.91 21.36 30.70
N PHE A 299 18.28 20.25 30.34
CA PHE A 299 17.11 19.74 31.04
C PHE A 299 17.54 18.44 31.70
N ASP A 300 17.74 18.52 33.00
CA ASP A 300 17.81 17.37 33.90
C ASP A 300 16.41 16.77 33.99
N ASP A 301 16.28 15.48 33.66
CA ASP A 301 15.22 14.63 34.20
C ASP A 301 15.89 13.44 34.93
N PRO A 302 15.36 13.05 36.10
CA PRO A 302 16.13 12.39 37.16
C PRO A 302 16.32 10.88 36.96
N ASP A 303 17.45 10.39 37.46
CA ASP A 303 17.77 8.97 37.66
C ASP A 303 16.64 8.22 38.41
N PRO A 304 16.17 7.05 37.92
CA PRO A 304 15.39 6.16 38.76
C PRO A 304 16.32 5.44 39.75
N THR A 305 16.27 5.86 41.01
CA THR A 305 16.83 5.09 42.13
C THR A 305 16.01 3.80 42.30
N PRO A 306 16.64 2.63 42.57
CA PRO A 306 15.96 1.34 42.61
C PRO A 306 15.16 1.15 43.90
N ALA A 307 13.87 0.86 43.78
CA ALA A 307 13.06 0.38 44.90
C ALA A 307 13.15 -1.14 45.02
N ASN A 308 13.84 -1.52 46.09
CA ASN A 308 14.06 -2.81 46.72
C ASN A 308 12.78 -3.65 46.97
N VAL A 309 12.73 -4.91 46.49
CA VAL A 309 11.98 -6.01 47.12
C VAL A 309 12.77 -7.33 47.00
N MET A 310 13.49 -7.64 48.08
CA MET A 310 13.76 -8.92 48.78
C MET A 310 13.91 -10.28 48.02
N PRO A 311 14.90 -11.14 48.39
CA PRO A 311 15.26 -12.37 47.68
C PRO A 311 14.66 -13.68 48.26
N GLU A 312 14.63 -14.71 47.38
CA GLU A 312 14.72 -16.18 47.60
C GLU A 312 13.57 -16.95 48.32
N PRO A 313 13.41 -18.30 48.13
CA PRO A 313 14.44 -19.26 47.71
C PRO A 313 14.09 -20.25 46.57
N ASP A 314 15.17 -20.66 45.90
CA ASP A 314 15.49 -21.95 45.29
C ASP A 314 14.41 -23.05 45.25
N THR A 315 14.07 -23.46 44.03
CA THR A 315 13.77 -24.87 43.77
C THR A 315 14.57 -25.38 42.56
N VAL A 316 15.51 -26.26 42.90
CA VAL A 316 16.40 -27.06 42.05
C VAL A 316 15.65 -27.77 40.91
N PRO A 317 16.17 -27.82 39.66
CA PRO A 317 15.60 -28.69 38.65
C PRO A 317 16.08 -30.13 38.85
N VAL A 318 15.19 -31.01 39.32
CA VAL A 318 15.41 -32.46 39.30
C VAL A 318 15.25 -32.96 37.87
N ARG A 319 16.36 -33.36 37.23
CA ARG A 319 16.34 -34.19 36.01
C ARG A 319 16.06 -35.64 36.38
N PRO A 320 15.16 -36.35 35.67
CA PRO A 320 15.25 -37.79 35.55
C PRO A 320 15.76 -38.19 34.15
N ILE A 321 17.04 -38.56 34.14
CA ILE A 321 17.62 -39.80 33.59
C ILE A 321 16.96 -40.35 32.30
N GLN A 322 17.73 -40.25 31.20
CA GLN A 322 17.59 -41.10 30.02
C GLN A 322 17.68 -42.57 30.41
N LYS A 323 16.68 -43.38 30.05
CA LYS A 323 16.87 -44.80 29.80
C LYS A 323 17.06 -45.00 28.30
N GLN A 324 18.31 -45.18 27.89
CA GLN A 324 18.63 -45.95 26.71
C GLN A 324 18.14 -47.38 26.95
N THR A 325 17.22 -47.87 26.12
CA THR A 325 17.07 -49.31 25.91
C THR A 325 17.22 -49.60 24.44
N GLN A 326 18.07 -50.59 24.22
CA GLN A 326 18.74 -50.94 22.99
C GLN A 326 17.80 -51.61 21.99
N VAL A 327 18.16 -51.38 20.73
CA VAL A 327 18.12 -52.31 19.59
C VAL A 327 17.66 -53.74 19.93
N THR A 328 16.61 -54.20 19.27
CA THR A 328 16.55 -55.58 18.79
C THR A 328 16.03 -55.56 17.37
N VAL A 329 16.98 -55.72 16.44
CA VAL A 329 16.74 -56.10 15.06
C VAL A 329 16.23 -57.54 15.08
N THR A 330 15.08 -57.81 14.48
CA THR A 330 14.78 -59.16 13.99
C THR A 330 14.23 -59.05 12.58
N LYS A 331 15.11 -59.34 11.63
CA LYS A 331 14.86 -59.55 10.21
C LYS A 331 15.18 -61.02 9.94
N ALA A 332 14.19 -61.81 9.54
CA ALA A 332 14.33 -63.03 8.75
C ALA A 332 12.91 -63.50 8.37
N ALA A 333 12.52 -63.38 7.09
CA ALA A 333 12.59 -64.45 6.07
C ALA A 333 11.45 -65.46 6.28
N LYS A 334 10.34 -65.44 5.52
CA LYS A 334 10.10 -65.65 4.07
C LYS A 334 10.37 -67.09 3.59
N LEU A 335 9.25 -67.79 3.32
CA LEU A 335 8.98 -68.93 2.40
C LEU A 335 9.44 -70.36 2.82
N PRO A 336 8.89 -71.46 2.24
CA PRO A 336 7.58 -71.72 1.57
C PRO A 336 6.91 -73.08 1.95
N THR A 337 5.87 -73.48 1.19
CA THR A 337 5.26 -74.83 0.98
C THR A 337 4.44 -75.41 2.14
N GLU A 338 3.23 -75.96 1.99
CA GLU A 338 2.49 -76.54 0.85
C GLU A 338 1.06 -75.98 0.70
#